data_AF-A0A0C5VEF6-F1
#
_entry.id   AF-A0A0C5VEF6-F1
#
_cell.length_a   1.000
_cell.length_b   1.000
_cell.length_c   1.000
_cell.angle_alpha   90.00
_cell.angle_beta   90.00
_cell.angle_gamma   90.00
#
_symmetry.space_group_name_H-M   'P 1'
#
loop_
_entity.id
_entity.type
_entity.pdbx_description
1 polymer ?
#
loop_
_entity_poly.entity_id
_entity_poly.type
_entity_poly.pdbx_seq_one_letter_code
_entity_poly.pdbx_strand_id
1 'polypeptide(L)' 'MSNTSSSSLHQIDINQLQDEDYNQARSVTSRSRVRDAVAADVEAFLKNGGSVTEVPKGLRADPPKKPSNAYGSRPI' A
#
# COMPACT_ATOMS: atom_id res chain seq x y z
N MET A 1 25.51 -15.36 -30.45
CA MET A 1 25.47 -15.30 -28.97
C MET A 1 24.59 -14.11 -28.59
N SER A 2 23.38 -14.38 -28.12
CA SER A 2 22.35 -13.39 -27.79
C SER A 2 22.43 -13.06 -26.29
N ASN A 3 22.81 -11.83 -25.95
CA ASN A 3 22.88 -11.41 -24.55
C ASN A 3 21.50 -10.96 -24.07
N THR A 4 20.98 -11.76 -23.13
CA THR A 4 19.85 -11.53 -22.24
C THR A 4 19.96 -10.24 -21.43
N SER A 5 18.82 -9.56 -21.31
CA SER A 5 18.32 -8.82 -20.14
C SER A 5 19.31 -7.96 -19.35
N SER A 6 19.36 -6.66 -19.67
CA SER A 6 19.75 -5.64 -18.68
C SER A 6 18.49 -4.97 -18.16
N SER A 7 18.30 -5.11 -16.86
CA SER A 7 17.21 -4.59 -16.04
C SER A 7 16.78 -3.18 -16.42
N SER A 8 15.47 -2.98 -16.55
CA SER A 8 14.85 -1.67 -16.37
C SER A 8 15.14 -1.20 -14.94
N LEU A 9 16.28 -0.52 -14.77
CA LEU A 9 16.52 0.32 -13.62
C LEU A 9 15.43 1.39 -13.68
N HIS A 10 14.61 1.48 -12.63
CA HIS A 10 13.80 2.67 -12.38
C HIS A 10 14.78 3.83 -12.27
N GLN A 11 14.96 4.54 -13.39
CA GLN A 11 15.73 5.77 -13.44
C GLN A 11 15.04 6.71 -12.45
N ILE A 12 15.67 6.99 -11.32
CA ILE A 12 15.18 8.00 -10.40
C ILE A 12 15.30 9.31 -11.17
N ASP A 13 14.16 9.87 -11.60
CA ASP A 13 14.10 11.15 -12.28
C ASP A 13 14.70 12.21 -11.36
N ILE A 14 15.89 12.70 -11.73
CA ILE A 14 16.64 13.72 -10.94
C ILE A 14 15.80 14.97 -10.70
N ASN A 15 14.84 15.25 -11.59
CA ASN A 15 13.91 16.37 -11.46
C ASN A 15 12.93 16.22 -10.28
N GLN A 16 12.56 14.99 -9.88
CA GLN A 16 11.67 14.77 -8.72
C GLN A 16 12.38 14.99 -7.37
N LEU A 17 13.71 15.03 -7.34
CA LEU A 17 14.50 15.29 -6.12
C LEU A 17 14.63 16.79 -5.80
N GLN A 18 14.19 17.68 -6.70
CA GLN A 18 14.28 19.14 -6.52
C GLN A 18 13.04 19.75 -5.87
N ASP A 19 11.98 18.94 -5.68
CA ASP A 19 10.80 19.38 -4.95
C ASP A 19 11.11 19.40 -3.46
N GLU A 20 11.09 20.59 -2.85
CA GLU A 20 11.35 20.79 -1.42
C GLU A 20 10.41 19.95 -0.53
N ASP A 21 9.15 19.78 -0.95
CA ASP A 21 8.18 18.93 -0.28
C ASP A 21 8.57 17.45 -0.31
N TYR A 22 9.18 16.99 -1.42
CA TYR A 22 9.67 15.62 -1.57
C TYR A 22 10.88 15.35 -0.68
N ASN A 23 11.79 16.33 -0.58
CA ASN A 23 12.94 16.27 0.32
C ASN A 23 12.51 16.29 1.80
N GLN A 24 11.54 17.14 2.15
CA GLN A 24 10.97 17.15 3.49
C GLN A 24 10.29 15.82 3.83
N ALA A 25 9.54 15.21 2.92
CA ALA A 25 8.90 13.91 3.12
C ALA A 25 9.90 12.76 3.39
N ARG A 26 11.13 12.86 2.86
CA ARG A 26 12.20 11.88 3.08
C ARG A 26 13.05 12.14 4.32
N SER A 27 12.90 13.30 4.95
CA SER A 27 13.65 13.64 6.17
C SER A 27 13.29 12.73 7.35
N VAL A 28 14.24 12.49 8.25
CA VAL A 28 14.00 11.71 9.47
C VAL A 28 12.97 12.41 10.36
N THR A 29 13.03 13.74 10.43
CA THR A 29 12.13 14.56 11.24
C THR A 29 10.68 14.46 10.77
N SER A 30 10.41 14.49 9.46
CA SER A 30 9.04 14.34 8.96
C SER A 30 8.45 12.97 9.30
N ARG A 31 9.24 11.90 9.13
CA ARG A 31 8.86 10.54 9.51
C ARG A 31 8.64 10.40 11.02
N SER A 32 9.40 11.14 11.85
CA SER A 32 9.18 11.19 13.29
C SER A 32 7.83 11.82 13.61
N ARG A 33 7.51 12.99 13.05
CA ARG A 33 6.22 13.67 13.29
C ARG A 33 5.03 12.78 12.95
N VAL A 34 5.09 12.09 11.81
CA VAL A 34 4.03 11.15 11.40
C VAL A 34 3.93 9.98 12.37
N ARG A 35 5.07 9.43 12.82
CA ARG A 35 5.07 8.35 13.81
C ARG A 35 4.46 8.79 15.14
N ASP A 36 4.81 9.99 15.60
CA ASP A 36 4.32 10.55 16.87
C ASP A 36 2.81 10.80 16.82
N ALA A 37 2.31 11.32 15.69
CA ALA A 37 0.87 11.49 15.45
C ALA A 37 0.12 10.15 15.47
N VAL A 38 0.61 9.15 14.75
CA VAL A 38 0.01 7.81 14.73
C VAL A 38 0.03 7.17 16.12
N ALA A 39 1.11 7.35 16.89
CA ALA A 39 1.20 6.85 18.26
C ALA A 39 0.12 7.49 19.17
N ALA A 40 -0.06 8.80 19.07
CA ALA A 40 -1.09 9.52 19.81
C ALA A 40 -2.52 9.05 19.45
N ASP A 41 -2.79 8.84 18.17
CA ASP A 41 -4.08 8.35 17.68
C ASP A 41 -4.37 6.93 18.19
N VAL A 42 -3.36 6.05 18.18
CA VAL A 42 -3.46 4.69 18.72
C VAL A 42 -3.76 4.73 20.22
N GLU A 43 -3.05 5.57 20.99
CA GLU A 43 -3.33 5.73 22.42
C GLU A 43 -4.75 6.22 22.69
N ALA A 44 -5.23 7.22 21.93
CA ALA A 44 -6.58 7.74 22.06
C ALA A 44 -7.63 6.67 21.75
N PHE A 45 -7.42 5.87 20.69
CA PHE A 45 -8.28 4.76 20.33
C PHE A 45 -8.40 3.72 21.46
N LEU A 46 -7.27 3.34 22.07
CA LEU A 46 -7.25 2.40 23.18
C LEU A 46 -7.91 2.98 24.45
N LYS A 47 -7.65 4.25 24.77
CA LYS A 47 -8.28 4.96 25.92
C LYS A 47 -9.80 5.05 25.78
N ASN A 48 -10.30 5.22 24.56
CA ASN A 48 -11.73 5.28 24.26
C ASN A 48 -12.42 3.91 24.28
N GLY A 49 -11.72 2.83 24.64
CA GLY A 49 -12.25 1.47 24.70
C GLY A 49 -12.16 0.70 23.38
N GLY A 50 -11.40 1.21 22.41
CA GLY A 50 -11.04 0.47 21.21
C GLY A 50 -10.11 -0.71 21.53
N SER A 51 -10.19 -1.78 20.74
CA SER A 51 -9.37 -2.99 20.91
C SER A 51 -8.73 -3.42 19.61
N VAL A 52 -7.49 -3.92 19.69
CA VAL A 52 -6.80 -4.53 18.54
C VAL A 52 -7.17 -6.01 18.46
N THR A 53 -7.54 -6.47 17.27
CA THR A 53 -7.86 -7.88 17.01
C THR A 53 -6.80 -8.50 16.11
N GLU A 54 -6.40 -9.73 16.44
CA GLU A 54 -5.52 -10.51 15.56
C GLU A 54 -6.34 -11.10 14.42
N VAL A 55 -5.94 -10.82 13.19
CA VAL A 55 -6.59 -11.35 11.99
C VAL A 55 -5.75 -12.49 11.42
N PRO A 56 -6.28 -13.72 11.32
CA PRO A 56 -5.57 -14.83 10.70
C PRO A 56 -5.22 -14.56 9.24
N LYS A 57 -4.07 -15.08 8.81
CA LYS A 57 -3.66 -15.01 7.40
C LYS A 57 -4.68 -15.75 6.53
N GLY A 58 -5.11 -15.12 5.44
CA GLY A 58 -6.06 -15.72 4.50
C GLY A 58 -7.54 -15.49 4.83
N LEU A 59 -7.86 -14.77 5.92
CA LEU A 59 -9.23 -14.32 6.17
C LEU A 59 -9.62 -13.28 5.12
N ARG A 60 -10.53 -13.67 4.22
CA ARG A 60 -11.19 -12.77 3.27
C ARG A 60 -12.67 -12.69 3.63
N ALA A 61 -13.22 -11.48 3.70
CA ALA A 61 -14.61 -11.25 4.06
C ALA A 61 -15.60 -11.72 2.97
N ASP A 62 -15.19 -11.66 1.70
CA ASP A 62 -15.92 -12.27 0.58
C ASP A 62 -15.02 -13.28 -0.12
N PRO A 63 -15.33 -14.59 -0.07
CA PRO A 63 -14.60 -15.57 -0.85
C PRO A 63 -14.78 -15.31 -2.36
N PRO A 64 -13.81 -15.68 -3.21
CA PRO A 64 -13.96 -15.57 -4.65
C PRO A 64 -15.23 -16.30 -5.12
N LYS A 65 -16.18 -15.56 -5.69
CA LYS A 65 -17.42 -16.14 -6.22
C LYS A 65 -17.13 -16.81 -7.56
N LYS A 66 -17.75 -17.97 -7.78
CA LYS A 66 -17.67 -18.65 -9.08
C LYS A 66 -18.19 -17.70 -10.17
N PRO A 67 -17.48 -17.55 -11.30
CA PRO A 67 -18.00 -16.77 -12.43
C PRO A 67 -19.29 -17.42 -12.93
N SER A 68 -20.31 -16.61 -13.24
CA SER A 68 -21.50 -17.10 -13.90
C SER A 68 -21.15 -17.49 -15.34
N ASN A 69 -21.59 -18.67 -15.76
CA ASN A 69 -21.34 -19.16 -17.11
C ASN A 69 -22.41 -18.56 -18.04
N ALA A 70 -22.23 -17.30 -18.46
CA ALA A 70 -23.14 -16.62 -19.38
C ALA A 70 -22.73 -16.79 -20.86
N TYR A 71 -21.72 -17.62 -21.14
CA TYR A 71 -21.28 -17.92 -22.50
C TYR A 71 -22.37 -18.70 -23.26
N GLY A 72 -22.76 -18.23 -24.44
CA GLY A 72 -23.82 -18.83 -25.26
C GLY A 72 -25.26 -18.43 -24.90
N SER A 73 -25.45 -17.47 -23.98
CA SER A 73 -26.78 -16.96 -23.61
C SER A 73 -27.39 -15.97 -24.63
N ARG A 74 -26.60 -15.53 -25.61
CA ARG A 74 -27.05 -14.70 -26.72
C ARG A 74 -27.14 -15.60 -27.97
N PRO A 75 -28.28 -15.61 -28.69
CA PRO A 75 -28.38 -16.28 -29.98
C PRO A 75 -27.33 -15.73 -30.96
N ILE A 76 -26.76 -16.61 -31.78
CA ILE A 76 -25.89 -16.26 -32.91
C ILE A 76 -26.71 -15.93 -34.16
#